data_AF-A0A8J1MJJ0-F1
#
_entry.id   AF-A0A8J1MJJ0-F1
#
_cell.length_a   1.000
_cell.length_b   1.000
_cell.length_c   1.000
_cell.angle_alpha   90.00
_cell.angle_beta   90.00
_cell.angle_gamma   90.00
#
_symmetry.space_group_name_H-M   'P 1'
#
loop_
_entity.id
_entity.type
_entity.pdbx_description
1 polymer ?
#
loop_
_entity_poly.entity_id
_entity_poly.type
_entity_poly.pdbx_seq_one_letter_code
_entity_poly.pdbx_strand_id
1 'polypeptide(L)'
;MKVFTYGKDNELIADEPYIQDSCYYHGYVEGYPESSVSLSSCAGLRGFIQYESFSYRIEPLDPHRTSKHIMYRSEDRVGNLACGLKLKSKEHSLQLSSPVSHKSDGPMYIEFAVVVSNHWYRQMQNISQIVSEITEMVNLLDDMFQSINIRIVLIAIEVWTNENFSVASSTSGEHILEDFNNWKQREFVHRVFSDMEGFVAETAPSAGMGYTGNACTKSFSHSFAVFKHFDVVERALIFAHNLGHALGMEHDDVNDESCENCIMHCCDMYNFSFSEQSHIAVIAEDISGKLLCLKNVPSAESLASSSGNWMHRKYFYNSYKKLIYTLLLLEFFLTFIEIVFVVG
;
A
#
# COMPACT_ATOMS: atom_id res chain seq x y z
N MET A 1 17.48 -3.27 2.53
CA MET A 1 16.23 -4.02 2.69
C MET A 1 16.58 -5.43 2.34
N LYS A 2 16.32 -6.36 3.27
CA LYS A 2 16.70 -7.76 3.07
C LYS A 2 15.68 -8.44 2.17
N VAL A 3 16.16 -9.26 1.25
CA VAL A 3 15.34 -10.14 0.43
C VAL A 3 15.68 -11.58 0.79
N PHE A 4 14.68 -12.29 1.30
CA PHE A 4 14.80 -13.68 1.70
C PHE A 4 14.24 -14.59 0.60
N THR A 5 15.01 -15.62 0.24
CA THR A 5 14.65 -16.65 -0.74
C THR A 5 15.09 -18.03 -0.23
N TYR A 6 14.78 -19.09 -0.97
CA TYR A 6 15.08 -20.46 -0.57
C TYR A 6 15.94 -21.17 -1.61
N GLY A 7 17.02 -21.80 -1.15
CA GLY A 7 17.87 -22.66 -1.96
C GLY A 7 17.34 -24.09 -2.06
N LYS A 8 18.11 -25.06 -2.57
CA LYS A 8 17.57 -26.37 -2.98
C LYS A 8 17.07 -27.24 -1.84
N ASP A 9 17.58 -27.05 -0.63
CA ASP A 9 17.30 -27.84 0.57
C ASP A 9 16.39 -27.06 1.55
N ASN A 10 15.61 -26.10 1.03
CA ASN A 10 14.80 -25.14 1.83
C ASN A 10 15.65 -24.30 2.80
N GLU A 11 16.95 -24.15 2.54
CA GLU A 11 17.80 -23.24 3.27
C GLU A 11 17.44 -21.78 2.95
N LEU A 12 17.27 -20.98 4.00
CA LEU A 12 16.97 -19.56 3.86
C LEU A 12 18.21 -18.79 3.40
N ILE A 13 18.10 -18.11 2.27
CA ILE A 13 19.13 -17.25 1.70
C ILE A 13 18.69 -15.81 1.89
N ALA A 14 19.49 -15.02 2.58
CA ALA A 14 19.29 -13.58 2.74
C ALA A 14 20.24 -12.84 1.78
N ASP A 15 19.66 -11.97 0.96
CA ASP A 15 20.39 -11.07 0.07
C ASP A 15 19.97 -9.61 0.32
N GLU A 16 20.79 -8.67 -0.13
CA GLU A 16 20.51 -7.24 -0.10
C GLU A 16 20.66 -6.68 -1.52
N PRO A 17 19.69 -6.96 -2.41
CA PRO A 17 19.79 -6.54 -3.80
C PRO A 17 19.77 -5.02 -3.90
N TYR A 18 20.47 -4.51 -4.92
CA TYR A 18 20.41 -3.10 -5.27
C TYR A 18 18.99 -2.74 -5.73
N ILE A 19 18.36 -1.81 -5.02
CA ILE A 19 17.09 -1.20 -5.41
C ILE A 19 17.42 0.04 -6.25
N GLN A 20 16.73 0.22 -7.36
CA GLN A 20 16.98 1.36 -8.22
C GLN A 20 16.52 2.66 -7.54
N ASP A 21 17.48 3.52 -7.24
CA ASP A 21 17.22 4.82 -6.66
C ASP A 21 16.80 5.85 -7.71
N SER A 22 16.11 6.90 -7.26
CA SER A 22 15.77 8.08 -8.07
C SER A 22 14.83 7.83 -9.25
N CYS A 23 13.91 6.87 -9.11
CA CYS A 23 12.81 6.66 -10.06
C CYS A 23 11.41 6.66 -9.40
N TYR A 24 11.34 6.89 -8.08
CA TYR A 24 10.11 7.06 -7.29
C TYR A 24 9.93 8.53 -6.89
N TYR A 25 8.70 9.03 -6.97
CA TYR A 25 8.37 10.44 -6.78
C TYR A 25 7.06 10.61 -6.03
N HIS A 26 7.07 11.44 -4.99
CA HIS A 26 5.89 12.00 -4.35
C HIS A 26 5.83 13.50 -4.57
N GLY A 27 4.63 14.06 -4.68
CA GLY A 27 4.43 15.47 -4.88
C GLY A 27 2.96 15.88 -4.85
N TYR A 28 2.71 17.09 -5.33
CA TYR A 28 1.39 17.68 -5.45
C TYR A 28 1.25 18.33 -6.83
N VAL A 29 0.04 18.45 -7.29
CA VAL A 29 -0.31 19.23 -8.48
C VAL A 29 -0.04 20.70 -8.21
N GLU A 30 0.69 21.36 -9.11
CA GLU A 30 1.02 22.78 -8.99
C GLU A 30 -0.24 23.64 -8.88
N GLY A 31 -0.33 24.46 -7.83
CA GLY A 31 -1.52 25.25 -7.50
C GLY A 31 -2.47 24.59 -6.50
N TYR A 32 -2.29 23.30 -6.20
CA TYR A 32 -3.18 22.51 -5.35
C TYR A 32 -2.38 21.75 -4.28
N PRO A 33 -2.00 22.40 -3.17
CA PRO A 33 -1.10 21.81 -2.17
C PRO A 33 -1.70 20.61 -1.42
N GLU A 34 -3.04 20.50 -1.39
CA GLU A 34 -3.76 19.37 -0.77
C GLU A 34 -3.91 18.15 -1.70
N SER A 35 -3.43 18.25 -2.94
CA SER A 35 -3.39 17.11 -3.86
C SER A 35 -2.21 16.20 -3.58
N SER A 36 -2.32 14.94 -4.01
CA SER A 36 -1.24 13.96 -3.91
C SER A 36 -0.89 13.38 -5.26
N VAL A 37 0.39 13.16 -5.50
CA VAL A 37 0.91 12.53 -6.72
C VAL A 37 1.98 11.53 -6.32
N SER A 38 1.76 10.25 -6.61
CA SER A 38 2.74 9.20 -6.40
C SER A 38 3.02 8.51 -7.72
N LEU A 39 4.26 8.61 -8.22
CA LEU A 39 4.66 8.01 -9.49
C LEU A 39 5.99 7.27 -9.37
N SER A 40 6.06 6.17 -10.11
CA SER A 40 7.25 5.39 -10.39
C SER A 40 7.56 5.49 -11.87
N SER A 41 8.84 5.59 -12.18
CA SER A 41 9.39 5.58 -13.55
C SER A 41 10.38 4.44 -13.78
N CYS A 42 10.52 3.54 -12.81
CA CYS A 42 11.57 2.51 -12.79
C CYS A 42 11.38 1.48 -13.91
N ALA A 43 10.13 1.19 -14.27
CA ALA A 43 9.74 0.27 -15.33
C ALA A 43 8.60 0.86 -16.17
N GLY A 44 8.80 2.08 -16.68
CA GLY A 44 7.73 2.90 -17.26
C GLY A 44 7.02 3.73 -16.20
N LEU A 45 6.20 4.68 -16.63
CA LEU A 45 5.46 5.57 -15.75
C LEU A 45 4.23 4.86 -15.19
N ARG A 46 4.16 4.71 -13.87
CA ARG A 46 3.03 4.11 -13.17
C ARG A 46 2.74 4.84 -11.86
N GLY A 47 1.47 4.95 -11.50
CA GLY A 47 1.05 5.44 -10.18
C GLY A 47 -0.27 6.18 -10.25
N PHE A 48 -0.46 7.17 -9.38
CA PHE A 48 -1.73 7.89 -9.27
C PHE A 48 -1.56 9.39 -9.01
N ILE A 49 -2.64 10.10 -9.28
CA ILE A 49 -2.84 11.52 -8.95
C ILE A 49 -4.19 11.63 -8.23
N GLN A 50 -4.17 12.11 -7.00
CA GLN A 50 -5.36 12.48 -6.23
C GLN A 50 -5.49 14.00 -6.22
N TYR A 51 -6.61 14.51 -6.73
CA TYR A 51 -6.87 15.94 -6.82
C TYR A 51 -8.35 16.21 -6.55
N GLU A 52 -8.66 16.86 -5.43
CA GLU A 52 -10.04 17.07 -4.96
C GLU A 52 -10.80 15.72 -4.94
N SER A 53 -11.95 15.62 -5.59
CA SER A 53 -12.73 14.38 -5.75
C SER A 53 -12.25 13.51 -6.92
N PHE A 54 -11.26 13.94 -7.69
CA PHE A 54 -10.79 13.23 -8.87
C PHE A 54 -9.54 12.41 -8.57
N SER A 55 -9.59 11.15 -8.99
CA SER A 55 -8.52 10.19 -8.78
C SER A 55 -8.13 9.63 -10.14
N TYR A 56 -6.88 9.81 -10.52
CA TYR A 56 -6.36 9.36 -11.82
C TYR A 56 -5.28 8.32 -11.63
N ARG A 57 -5.24 7.37 -12.56
CA ARG A 57 -4.20 6.35 -12.65
C ARG A 57 -3.37 6.57 -13.89
N ILE A 58 -2.09 6.26 -13.78
CA ILE A 58 -1.16 6.24 -14.91
C ILE A 58 -0.50 4.87 -14.92
N GLU A 59 -0.42 4.23 -16.08
CA GLU A 59 0.33 2.98 -16.24
C GLU A 59 0.81 2.76 -17.68
N PRO A 60 1.83 1.91 -17.89
CA PRO A 60 2.25 1.52 -19.23
C PRO A 60 1.11 0.79 -19.97
N LEU A 61 0.89 1.15 -21.24
CA LEU A 61 -0.12 0.50 -22.09
C LEU A 61 0.21 -0.97 -22.37
N ASP A 62 1.49 -1.30 -22.39
CA ASP A 62 2.02 -2.65 -22.52
C ASP A 62 3.05 -2.87 -21.40
N PRO A 63 2.84 -3.85 -20.50
CA PRO A 63 3.77 -4.15 -19.41
C PRO A 63 5.19 -4.48 -19.88
N HIS A 64 5.36 -4.92 -21.14
CA HIS A 64 6.64 -5.24 -21.75
C HIS A 64 7.21 -4.11 -22.62
N ARG A 65 6.42 -3.05 -22.89
CA ARG A 65 6.83 -1.88 -23.68
C ARG A 65 6.45 -0.58 -22.98
N THR A 66 7.38 -0.09 -22.18
CA THR A 66 7.24 1.05 -21.27
C THR A 66 7.32 2.44 -21.93
N SER A 67 7.14 2.52 -23.25
CA SER A 67 7.23 3.78 -24.00
C SER A 67 5.90 4.52 -24.13
N LYS A 68 4.79 3.77 -24.12
CA LYS A 68 3.43 4.30 -24.21
C LYS A 68 2.71 4.10 -22.88
N HIS A 69 1.98 5.13 -22.48
CA HIS A 69 1.27 5.16 -21.21
C HIS A 69 -0.17 5.56 -21.45
N ILE A 70 -1.05 5.11 -20.57
CA ILE A 70 -2.44 5.51 -20.49
C ILE A 70 -2.68 6.22 -19.15
N MET A 71 -3.44 7.31 -19.21
CA MET A 71 -4.00 7.97 -18.04
C MET A 71 -5.52 7.95 -18.14
N TYR A 72 -6.17 7.52 -17.06
CA TYR A 72 -7.62 7.36 -16.99
C TYR A 72 -8.10 7.60 -15.54
N ARG A 73 -9.40 7.82 -15.35
CA ARG A 73 -9.96 7.98 -14.01
C ARG A 73 -10.02 6.65 -13.30
N SER A 74 -9.67 6.64 -12.02
CA SER A 74 -9.68 5.41 -11.23
C SER A 74 -11.08 4.80 -11.12
N GLU A 75 -12.14 5.61 -11.19
CA GLU A 75 -13.54 5.17 -11.19
C GLU A 75 -13.93 4.37 -12.44
N ASP A 76 -13.27 4.60 -13.58
CA ASP A 76 -13.61 3.94 -14.86
C ASP A 76 -13.17 2.46 -14.90
N ARG A 77 -12.36 2.04 -13.92
CA ARG A 77 -11.88 0.67 -13.81
C ARG A 77 -12.79 -0.16 -12.89
N VAL A 78 -13.51 -1.10 -13.49
CA VAL A 78 -14.34 -2.07 -12.76
C VAL A 78 -13.47 -3.18 -12.17
N GLY A 79 -12.95 -2.96 -10.96
CA GLY A 79 -12.31 -3.99 -10.13
C GLY A 79 -13.11 -4.23 -8.86
N ASN A 80 -13.52 -5.46 -8.58
CA ASN A 80 -14.13 -5.80 -7.29
C ASN A 80 -13.02 -5.88 -6.23
N LEU A 81 -12.91 -4.85 -5.38
CA LEU A 81 -11.93 -4.74 -4.31
C LEU A 81 -12.52 -5.10 -2.94
N ALA A 82 -13.61 -5.88 -2.92
CA ALA A 82 -14.35 -6.21 -1.69
C ALA A 82 -13.46 -6.77 -0.58
N CYS A 83 -13.59 -6.17 0.60
CA CYS A 83 -12.92 -6.61 1.81
C CYS A 83 -13.52 -7.93 2.34
N GLY A 84 -12.66 -8.87 2.76
CA GLY A 84 -13.06 -10.18 3.28
C GLY A 84 -13.49 -10.19 4.74
N LEU A 85 -13.34 -9.06 5.44
CA LEU A 85 -13.79 -8.90 6.81
C LEU A 85 -15.32 -8.97 6.87
N LYS A 86 -15.85 -9.94 7.62
CA LYS A 86 -17.28 -9.99 7.94
C LYS A 86 -17.60 -8.86 8.90
N LEU A 87 -18.38 -7.88 8.43
CA LEU A 87 -18.93 -6.78 9.23
C LEU A 87 -19.56 -7.33 10.51
N LYS A 88 -18.88 -7.16 11.64
CA LYS A 88 -19.55 -7.11 12.94
C LYS A 88 -19.54 -5.65 13.31
N SER A 89 -20.64 -4.95 13.06
CA SER A 89 -20.82 -3.59 13.56
C SER A 89 -20.65 -3.64 15.07
N LYS A 90 -19.50 -3.18 15.55
CA LYS A 90 -19.40 -2.74 16.93
C LYS A 90 -19.86 -1.29 16.86
N GLU A 91 -21.03 -1.01 17.41
CA GLU A 91 -21.41 0.36 17.75
C GLU A 91 -20.47 0.87 18.85
N HIS A 92 -19.26 1.26 18.47
CA HIS A 92 -18.44 2.12 19.30
C HIS A 92 -18.71 3.54 18.83
N SER A 93 -19.59 4.23 19.56
CA SER A 93 -19.68 5.67 19.49
C SER A 93 -18.36 6.25 20.00
N LEU A 94 -17.42 6.49 19.08
CA LEU A 94 -16.20 7.24 19.36
C LEU A 94 -16.58 8.71 19.57
N GLN A 95 -17.20 9.01 20.72
CA GLN A 95 -17.37 10.38 21.17
C GLN A 95 -16.05 10.84 21.78
N LEU A 96 -15.21 11.48 20.96
CA LEU A 96 -14.09 12.26 21.48
C LEU A 96 -14.67 13.45 22.25
N SER A 97 -14.76 13.33 23.57
CA SER A 97 -15.54 14.22 24.44
C SER A 97 -14.90 15.61 24.66
N SER A 98 -13.86 15.97 23.91
CA SER A 98 -13.24 17.30 23.87
C SER A 98 -12.26 17.36 22.68
N PRO A 99 -11.98 18.55 22.10
CA PRO A 99 -10.83 18.72 21.23
C PRO A 99 -9.56 18.53 22.06
N VAL A 100 -9.09 17.29 22.13
CA VAL A 100 -7.77 16.99 22.67
C VAL A 100 -6.78 17.67 21.71
N SER A 101 -6.04 18.66 22.21
CA SER A 101 -4.89 19.22 21.50
C SER A 101 -3.81 18.14 21.40
N HIS A 102 -3.99 17.20 20.48
CA HIS A 102 -3.02 16.17 20.18
C HIS A 102 -1.88 16.80 19.36
N LYS A 103 -0.81 17.20 20.05
CA LYS A 103 0.43 17.57 19.38
C LYS A 103 1.17 16.28 19.07
N SER A 104 1.16 15.90 17.80
CA SER A 104 1.99 14.81 17.29
C SER A 104 3.48 15.22 17.37
N ASP A 105 4.31 14.36 17.97
CA ASP A 105 5.76 14.55 18.10
C ASP A 105 6.53 14.28 16.79
N GLY A 106 5.82 14.25 15.65
CA GLY A 106 6.34 13.87 14.34
C GLY A 106 5.54 12.70 13.73
N PRO A 107 5.88 12.29 12.49
CA PRO A 107 5.19 11.18 11.86
C PRO A 107 5.42 9.87 12.64
N MET A 108 4.42 9.00 12.62
CA MET A 108 4.59 7.60 13.01
C MET A 108 5.21 6.82 11.84
N TYR A 109 5.85 5.69 12.12
CA TYR A 109 6.50 4.83 11.14
C TYR A 109 5.95 3.41 11.27
N ILE A 110 5.66 2.78 10.14
CA ILE A 110 5.37 1.34 10.07
C ILE A 110 6.57 0.67 9.40
N GLU A 111 7.35 -0.08 10.18
CA GLU A 111 8.39 -0.98 9.66
C GLU A 111 7.72 -2.19 9.02
N PHE A 112 7.54 -2.13 7.71
CA PHE A 112 6.70 -3.04 6.94
C PHE A 112 7.50 -4.16 6.27
N ALA A 113 6.97 -5.38 6.30
CA ALA A 113 7.53 -6.50 5.55
C ALA A 113 6.49 -7.12 4.61
N VAL A 114 6.94 -7.64 3.46
CA VAL A 114 6.06 -8.29 2.49
C VAL A 114 6.50 -9.72 2.24
N VAL A 115 5.57 -10.66 2.34
CA VAL A 115 5.79 -12.08 2.05
C VAL A 115 5.04 -12.45 0.78
N VAL A 116 5.72 -13.15 -0.13
CA VAL A 116 5.23 -13.51 -1.46
C VAL A 116 5.08 -15.02 -1.55
N SER A 117 3.86 -15.45 -1.90
CA SER A 117 3.57 -16.86 -2.13
C SER A 117 4.38 -17.45 -3.28
N ASN A 118 4.65 -18.76 -3.18
CA ASN A 118 5.35 -19.52 -4.20
C ASN A 118 4.62 -19.54 -5.53
N HIS A 119 3.30 -19.46 -5.49
CA HIS A 119 2.52 -19.40 -6.72
C HIS A 119 2.83 -18.14 -7.53
N TRP A 120 2.84 -16.96 -6.89
CA TRP A 120 3.18 -15.72 -7.58
C TRP A 120 4.62 -15.77 -8.13
N TYR A 121 5.55 -16.34 -7.34
CA TYR A 121 6.90 -16.61 -7.81
C TYR A 121 6.94 -17.53 -9.03
N ARG A 122 6.15 -18.61 -9.08
CA ARG A 122 6.09 -19.53 -10.25
C ARG A 122 5.57 -18.85 -11.51
N GLN A 123 4.73 -17.81 -11.38
CA GLN A 123 4.23 -17.06 -12.52
C GLN A 123 5.27 -16.09 -13.09
N MET A 124 6.02 -15.39 -12.23
CA MET A 124 7.04 -14.43 -12.67
C MET A 124 8.39 -15.07 -12.97
N GLN A 125 8.81 -16.05 -12.17
CA GLN A 125 10.14 -16.67 -12.13
C GLN A 125 11.30 -15.66 -12.12
N ASN A 126 11.06 -14.47 -11.59
CA ASN A 126 12.02 -13.37 -11.60
C ASN A 126 11.93 -12.61 -10.27
N ILE A 127 12.87 -12.91 -9.37
CA ILE A 127 12.93 -12.29 -8.03
C ILE A 127 13.12 -10.78 -8.14
N SER A 128 14.00 -10.31 -9.03
CA SER A 128 14.23 -8.87 -9.23
C SER A 128 12.96 -8.13 -9.64
N GLN A 129 12.13 -8.73 -10.51
CA GLN A 129 10.86 -8.15 -10.91
C GLN A 129 9.84 -8.12 -9.75
N ILE A 130 9.73 -9.21 -8.98
CA ILE A 130 8.87 -9.26 -7.78
C ILE A 130 9.28 -8.18 -6.78
N VAL A 131 10.58 -8.07 -6.49
CA VAL A 131 11.14 -7.05 -5.60
C VAL A 131 10.84 -5.64 -6.13
N SER A 132 10.99 -5.40 -7.43
CA SER A 132 10.67 -4.11 -8.05
C SER A 132 9.19 -3.75 -7.94
N GLU A 133 8.27 -4.69 -8.20
CA GLU A 133 6.83 -4.46 -8.11
C GLU A 133 6.37 -4.19 -6.67
N ILE A 134 6.95 -4.89 -5.69
CA ILE A 134 6.66 -4.67 -4.26
C ILE A 134 7.20 -3.32 -3.81
N THR A 135 8.42 -2.96 -4.22
CA THR A 135 9.01 -1.67 -3.89
C THR A 135 8.16 -0.53 -4.45
N GLU A 136 7.70 -0.68 -5.69
CA GLU A 136 6.79 0.28 -6.32
C GLU A 136 5.43 0.36 -5.62
N MET A 137 4.84 -0.78 -5.26
CA MET A 137 3.61 -0.84 -4.47
C MET A 137 3.77 -0.10 -3.14
N VAL A 138 4.87 -0.33 -2.42
CA VAL A 138 5.11 0.32 -1.12
C VAL A 138 5.39 1.81 -1.29
N ASN A 139 5.98 2.25 -2.40
CA ASN A 139 6.09 3.68 -2.70
C ASN A 139 4.72 4.36 -2.86
N LEU A 140 3.78 3.71 -3.55
CA LEU A 140 2.40 4.22 -3.66
C LEU A 140 1.70 4.23 -2.30
N LEU A 141 1.91 3.18 -1.52
CA LEU A 141 1.36 3.02 -0.18
C LEU A 141 1.87 4.09 0.79
N ASP A 142 3.17 4.41 0.80
CA ASP A 142 3.74 5.46 1.65
C ASP A 142 3.13 6.84 1.35
N ASP A 143 2.81 7.15 0.09
CA ASP A 143 2.13 8.40 -0.27
C ASP A 143 0.73 8.49 0.34
N MET A 144 -0.06 7.41 0.25
CA MET A 144 -1.41 7.36 0.82
C MET A 144 -1.39 7.62 2.35
N PHE A 145 -0.42 7.04 3.06
CA PHE A 145 -0.30 7.15 4.52
C PHE A 145 0.24 8.49 5.02
N GLN A 146 0.90 9.28 4.16
CA GLN A 146 1.36 10.62 4.54
C GLN A 146 0.22 11.56 4.92
N SER A 147 -0.97 11.38 4.33
CA SER A 147 -2.18 12.15 4.68
C SER A 147 -2.57 12.02 6.16
N ILE A 148 -2.37 10.83 6.75
CA ILE A 148 -2.63 10.53 8.17
C ILE A 148 -1.37 10.61 9.04
N ASN A 149 -0.31 11.28 8.57
CA ASN A 149 0.96 11.48 9.27
C ASN A 149 1.65 10.16 9.69
N ILE A 150 1.59 9.15 8.82
CA ILE A 150 2.30 7.88 8.95
C ILE A 150 3.23 7.68 7.75
N ARG A 151 4.40 7.11 7.98
CA ARG A 151 5.36 6.70 6.95
C ARG A 151 5.48 5.19 6.90
N ILE A 152 5.52 4.62 5.70
CA ILE A 152 5.72 3.19 5.48
C ILE A 152 7.18 2.95 5.09
N VAL A 153 7.86 2.08 5.82
CA VAL A 153 9.26 1.75 5.59
C VAL A 153 9.39 0.27 5.31
N LEU A 154 9.65 -0.10 4.06
CA LEU A 154 9.86 -1.50 3.67
C LEU A 154 11.21 -2.00 4.21
N ILE A 155 11.18 -2.91 5.17
CA ILE A 155 12.40 -3.45 5.81
C ILE A 155 12.83 -4.79 5.23
N ALA A 156 11.88 -5.58 4.73
CA ALA A 156 12.14 -6.92 4.21
C ALA A 156 11.11 -7.37 3.17
N ILE A 157 11.58 -8.18 2.22
CA ILE A 157 10.74 -8.99 1.35
C ILE A 157 11.14 -10.45 1.54
N GLU A 158 10.17 -11.35 1.66
CA GLU A 158 10.43 -12.78 1.63
C GLU A 158 9.66 -13.44 0.49
N VAL A 159 10.37 -14.12 -0.40
CA VAL A 159 9.79 -14.82 -1.54
C VAL A 159 9.92 -16.31 -1.32
N TRP A 160 8.79 -17.00 -1.24
CA TRP A 160 8.75 -18.45 -1.11
C TRP A 160 9.10 -19.10 -2.45
N THR A 161 10.39 -19.34 -2.73
CA THR A 161 10.83 -19.81 -4.06
C THR A 161 10.64 -21.31 -4.31
N ASN A 162 10.51 -22.13 -3.26
CA ASN A 162 10.39 -23.59 -3.38
C ASN A 162 8.94 -24.09 -3.30
N GLU A 163 8.26 -23.78 -2.20
CA GLU A 163 6.90 -24.22 -1.90
C GLU A 163 6.16 -23.17 -1.08
N ASN A 164 4.84 -23.32 -0.94
CA ASN A 164 4.08 -22.47 -0.02
C ASN A 164 4.22 -23.01 1.41
N PHE A 165 4.89 -22.25 2.28
CA PHE A 165 5.11 -22.63 3.68
C PHE A 165 3.87 -22.40 4.58
N SER A 166 2.84 -21.71 4.07
CA SER A 166 1.48 -21.68 4.61
C SER A 166 0.46 -22.15 3.55
N VAL A 167 -0.68 -22.69 3.98
CA VAL A 167 -1.60 -23.44 3.10
C VAL A 167 -2.24 -22.54 2.04
N ALA A 168 -1.80 -22.72 0.79
CA ALA A 168 -2.32 -22.03 -0.39
C ALA A 168 -3.52 -22.72 -1.08
N SER A 169 -4.19 -23.67 -0.40
CA SER A 169 -5.32 -24.42 -1.00
C SER A 169 -6.67 -24.19 -0.32
N SER A 170 -6.75 -23.29 0.67
CA SER A 170 -8.03 -22.93 1.29
C SER A 170 -8.74 -21.89 0.43
N THR A 171 -10.05 -22.07 0.22
CA THR A 171 -10.91 -21.06 -0.43
C THR A 171 -11.43 -20.01 0.56
N SER A 172 -11.00 -20.05 1.82
CA SER A 172 -11.42 -19.09 2.86
C SER A 172 -10.27 -18.16 3.22
N GLY A 173 -10.50 -16.85 3.08
CA GLY A 173 -9.54 -15.82 3.49
C GLY A 173 -9.16 -15.90 4.96
N GLU A 174 -10.08 -16.32 5.83
CA GLU A 174 -9.87 -16.43 7.28
C GLU A 174 -8.82 -17.50 7.61
N HIS A 175 -8.93 -18.65 6.95
CA HIS A 175 -7.97 -19.75 7.12
C HIS A 175 -6.60 -19.38 6.54
N ILE A 176 -6.55 -18.71 5.38
CA ILE A 176 -5.27 -18.27 4.80
C ILE A 176 -4.58 -17.28 5.74
N LEU A 177 -5.34 -16.34 6.30
CA LEU A 177 -4.84 -15.36 7.26
C LEU A 177 -4.34 -16.03 8.55
N GLU A 178 -5.11 -16.97 9.10
CA GLU A 178 -4.72 -17.73 10.28
C GLU A 178 -3.43 -18.54 10.05
N ASP A 179 -3.34 -19.25 8.93
CA ASP A 179 -2.16 -20.05 8.57
C ASP A 179 -0.92 -19.18 8.31
N PHE A 180 -1.10 -18.02 7.66
CA PHE A 180 0.00 -17.06 7.48
C PHE A 180 0.52 -16.55 8.82
N ASN A 181 -0.37 -16.16 9.74
CA ASN A 181 0.04 -15.71 11.06
C ASN A 181 0.70 -16.83 11.88
N ASN A 182 0.20 -18.06 11.79
CA ASN A 182 0.81 -19.23 12.43
C ASN A 182 2.22 -19.51 11.90
N TRP A 183 2.44 -19.42 10.58
CA TRP A 183 3.75 -19.54 9.98
C TRP A 183 4.68 -18.41 10.42
N LYS A 184 4.19 -17.16 10.39
CA LYS A 184 4.95 -15.97 10.80
C LYS A 184 5.55 -16.15 12.20
N GLN A 185 4.75 -16.66 13.12
CA GLN A 185 5.19 -16.88 14.50
C GLN A 185 6.26 -17.94 14.66
N ARG A 186 6.21 -19.01 13.86
CA ARG A 186 7.20 -20.07 13.96
C ARG A 186 8.51 -19.70 13.27
N GLU A 187 8.43 -19.00 12.15
CA GLU A 187 9.55 -18.87 11.23
C GLU A 187 10.07 -17.43 11.07
N PHE A 188 9.17 -16.45 10.96
CA PHE A 188 9.50 -15.10 10.47
C PHE A 188 9.93 -14.13 11.57
N VAL A 189 9.19 -14.09 12.69
CA VAL A 189 9.42 -13.11 13.78
C VAL A 189 10.79 -13.25 14.46
N HIS A 190 11.46 -14.39 14.30
CA HIS A 190 12.79 -14.62 14.86
C HIS A 190 13.92 -14.01 14.02
N ARG A 191 13.64 -13.62 12.77
CA ARG A 191 14.64 -13.13 11.81
C ARG A 191 14.35 -11.71 11.30
N VAL A 192 13.10 -11.28 11.28
CA VAL A 192 12.67 -9.94 10.88
C VAL A 192 11.80 -9.36 11.98
N PHE A 193 12.17 -8.17 12.46
CA PHE A 193 11.39 -7.39 13.42
C PHE A 193 10.63 -6.30 12.65
N SER A 194 9.37 -6.58 12.32
CA SER A 194 8.44 -5.66 11.64
C SER A 194 7.28 -5.28 12.55
N ASP A 195 6.69 -4.12 12.31
CA ASP A 195 5.45 -3.68 12.97
C ASP A 195 4.23 -4.33 12.33
N MET A 196 4.25 -4.49 10.99
CA MET A 196 3.16 -5.04 10.19
C MET A 196 3.69 -5.82 9.00
N GLU A 197 2.93 -6.83 8.56
CA GLU A 197 3.31 -7.67 7.41
C GLU A 197 2.13 -7.88 6.46
N GLY A 198 2.41 -7.74 5.16
CA GLY A 198 1.46 -8.11 4.11
C GLY A 198 1.87 -9.42 3.45
N PHE A 199 0.91 -10.30 3.20
CA PHE A 199 1.09 -11.53 2.44
C PHE A 199 0.38 -11.43 1.09
N VAL A 200 1.09 -11.70 0.00
CA VAL A 200 0.48 -11.76 -1.35
C VAL A 200 0.24 -13.22 -1.72
N ALA A 201 -1.01 -13.64 -1.58
CA ALA A 201 -1.48 -14.99 -1.84
C ALA A 201 -2.20 -15.09 -3.21
N GLU A 202 -2.37 -16.33 -3.66
CA GLU A 202 -2.88 -16.62 -4.99
C GLU A 202 -4.38 -16.38 -5.15
N THR A 203 -5.21 -17.01 -4.29
CA THR A 203 -6.67 -16.99 -4.42
C THR A 203 -7.33 -16.97 -3.05
N ALA A 204 -8.42 -16.21 -2.94
CA ALA A 204 -9.38 -16.28 -1.85
C ALA A 204 -10.72 -15.65 -2.33
N PRO A 205 -11.76 -15.61 -1.49
CA PRO A 205 -13.09 -15.14 -1.89
C PRO A 205 -13.22 -13.61 -1.84
N SER A 206 -12.21 -12.90 -1.35
CA SER A 206 -12.16 -11.43 -1.21
C SER A 206 -10.86 -10.86 -1.79
N ALA A 207 -10.76 -9.54 -1.88
CA ALA A 207 -9.54 -8.86 -2.34
C ALA A 207 -8.44 -8.86 -1.27
N GLY A 208 -8.82 -8.77 0.00
CA GLY A 208 -7.91 -8.90 1.13
C GLY A 208 -8.62 -9.32 2.42
N MET A 209 -7.84 -9.68 3.43
CA MET A 209 -8.33 -9.98 4.78
C MET A 209 -7.24 -9.71 5.82
N GLY A 210 -7.61 -8.97 6.86
CA GLY A 210 -6.79 -8.69 8.04
C GLY A 210 -7.65 -8.69 9.29
N TYR A 211 -7.03 -8.53 10.46
CA TYR A 211 -7.73 -8.29 11.72
C TYR A 211 -7.73 -6.78 12.02
N THR A 212 -8.74 -6.30 12.75
CA THR A 212 -8.93 -4.86 13.03
C THR A 212 -8.38 -4.44 14.40
N GLY A 213 -7.82 -3.22 14.49
CA GLY A 213 -7.47 -2.54 15.74
C GLY A 213 -6.39 -3.25 16.56
N ASN A 214 -5.36 -3.75 15.88
CA ASN A 214 -4.39 -4.68 16.44
C ASN A 214 -2.94 -4.34 16.10
N ALA A 215 -2.71 -3.18 15.49
CA ALA A 215 -1.39 -2.57 15.40
C ALA A 215 -0.68 -2.62 16.75
N CYS A 216 0.61 -2.94 16.73
CA CYS A 216 1.48 -3.02 17.92
C CYS A 216 1.01 -3.98 19.04
N THR A 217 -0.03 -4.78 18.82
CA THR A 217 -0.41 -5.77 19.80
C THR A 217 0.62 -6.89 19.80
N LYS A 218 0.97 -7.41 20.97
CA LYS A 218 1.84 -8.59 21.10
C LYS A 218 1.21 -9.84 20.45
N SER A 219 -0.08 -9.80 20.15
CA SER A 219 -0.80 -10.85 19.46
C SER A 219 -0.54 -10.83 17.96
N PHE A 220 -0.54 -12.04 17.42
CA PHE A 220 -0.12 -12.43 16.08
C PHE A 220 -1.12 -12.03 14.98
N SER A 221 -1.70 -10.83 15.05
CA SER A 221 -2.87 -10.49 14.23
C SER A 221 -2.64 -9.29 13.30
N HIS A 222 -1.56 -8.52 13.45
CA HIS A 222 -1.31 -7.33 12.63
C HIS A 222 -0.89 -7.63 11.18
N SER A 223 -0.85 -8.91 10.78
CA SER A 223 -0.67 -9.28 9.39
C SER A 223 -1.99 -9.38 8.64
N PHE A 224 -1.93 -9.24 7.33
CA PHE A 224 -3.07 -9.42 6.43
C PHE A 224 -2.62 -10.10 5.14
N ALA A 225 -3.58 -10.72 4.45
CA ALA A 225 -3.36 -11.36 3.16
C ALA A 225 -4.15 -10.63 2.07
N VAL A 226 -3.53 -10.42 0.91
CA VAL A 226 -4.13 -9.86 -0.30
C VAL A 226 -4.10 -10.91 -1.40
N PHE A 227 -5.17 -10.96 -2.20
CA PHE A 227 -5.47 -12.10 -3.07
C PHE A 227 -5.63 -11.70 -4.54
N LYS A 228 -5.05 -12.50 -5.45
CA LYS A 228 -5.29 -12.52 -6.91
C LYS A 228 -4.95 -11.22 -7.70
N HIS A 229 -5.07 -11.32 -9.04
CA HIS A 229 -4.62 -10.50 -10.18
C HIS A 229 -4.95 -9.00 -10.17
N PHE A 230 -4.59 -8.32 -9.11
CA PHE A 230 -4.53 -6.88 -9.08
C PHE A 230 -3.24 -6.41 -9.74
N ASP A 231 -3.23 -5.21 -10.31
CA ASP A 231 -1.94 -4.58 -10.61
C ASP A 231 -1.32 -3.96 -9.36
N VAL A 232 -0.17 -3.30 -9.54
CA VAL A 232 0.59 -2.69 -8.47
C VAL A 232 -0.20 -1.60 -7.73
N VAL A 233 -1.02 -0.80 -8.42
CA VAL A 233 -1.79 0.29 -7.81
C VAL A 233 -2.99 -0.27 -7.03
N GLU A 234 -3.70 -1.25 -7.59
CA GLU A 234 -4.80 -1.94 -6.90
C GLU A 234 -4.28 -2.69 -5.66
N ARG A 235 -3.14 -3.39 -5.77
CA ARG A 235 -2.50 -4.01 -4.60
C ARG A 235 -2.15 -2.96 -3.54
N ALA A 236 -1.61 -1.81 -3.93
CA ALA A 236 -1.30 -0.74 -2.98
C ALA A 236 -2.55 -0.25 -2.24
N LEU A 237 -3.67 -0.03 -2.96
CA LEU A 237 -4.96 0.34 -2.36
C LEU A 237 -5.46 -0.73 -1.36
N ILE A 238 -5.42 -2.01 -1.73
CA ILE A 238 -5.86 -3.08 -0.84
C ILE A 238 -4.95 -3.19 0.39
N PHE A 239 -3.63 -3.04 0.23
CA PHE A 239 -2.71 -2.97 1.36
C PHE A 239 -3.05 -1.78 2.26
N ALA A 240 -3.36 -0.62 1.69
CA ALA A 240 -3.72 0.57 2.44
C ALA A 240 -4.99 0.35 3.28
N HIS A 241 -6.02 -0.24 2.68
CA HIS A 241 -7.26 -0.59 3.36
C HIS A 241 -7.05 -1.56 4.52
N ASN A 242 -6.28 -2.63 4.31
CA ASN A 242 -6.04 -3.64 5.35
C ASN A 242 -5.14 -3.10 6.49
N LEU A 243 -4.14 -2.27 6.17
CA LEU A 243 -3.36 -1.54 7.16
C LEU A 243 -4.22 -0.54 7.94
N GLY A 244 -5.17 0.13 7.27
CA GLY A 244 -6.15 1.01 7.91
C GLY A 244 -6.96 0.27 8.97
N HIS A 245 -7.47 -0.92 8.65
CA HIS A 245 -8.10 -1.78 9.64
C HIS A 245 -7.17 -2.15 10.80
N ALA A 246 -5.91 -2.51 10.53
CA ALA A 246 -4.95 -2.81 11.59
C ALA A 246 -4.74 -1.61 12.55
N LEU A 247 -4.80 -0.39 12.00
CA LEU A 247 -4.75 0.88 12.74
C LEU A 247 -6.08 1.28 13.40
N GLY A 248 -7.12 0.43 13.35
CA GLY A 248 -8.39 0.65 14.03
C GLY A 248 -9.44 1.41 13.22
N MET A 249 -9.22 1.62 11.92
CA MET A 249 -10.23 2.21 11.04
C MET A 249 -11.34 1.18 10.74
N GLU A 250 -12.58 1.63 10.72
CA GLU A 250 -13.72 0.88 10.21
C GLU A 250 -14.03 1.29 8.77
N HIS A 251 -15.01 0.63 8.13
CA HIS A 251 -15.42 1.07 6.79
C HIS A 251 -16.12 2.42 6.86
N ASP A 252 -15.87 3.26 5.85
CA ASP A 252 -16.51 4.57 5.72
C ASP A 252 -18.03 4.41 5.63
N ASP A 253 -18.79 5.28 6.31
CA ASP A 253 -20.23 5.36 6.13
C ASP A 253 -20.54 5.78 4.69
N VAL A 254 -21.30 4.95 3.97
CA VAL A 254 -21.69 5.19 2.58
C VAL A 254 -22.55 6.47 2.42
N ASN A 255 -23.11 6.97 3.52
CA ASN A 255 -23.88 8.23 3.54
C ASN A 255 -23.03 9.46 3.90
N ASP A 256 -21.74 9.29 4.21
CA ASP A 256 -20.85 10.42 4.48
C ASP A 256 -20.38 11.05 3.16
N GLU A 257 -20.82 12.29 2.93
CA GLU A 257 -20.42 13.09 1.77
C GLU A 257 -18.98 13.62 1.87
N SER A 258 -18.28 13.41 3.00
CA SER A 258 -16.92 13.91 3.21
C SER A 258 -15.89 13.27 2.29
N CYS A 259 -16.08 11.99 1.91
CA CYS A 259 -15.26 11.32 0.93
C CYS A 259 -15.99 10.16 0.24
N GLU A 260 -16.25 10.31 -1.05
CA GLU A 260 -16.77 9.24 -1.88
C GLU A 260 -15.66 8.23 -2.20
N ASN A 261 -15.92 6.95 -1.91
CA ASN A 261 -15.09 5.81 -2.31
C ASN A 261 -13.61 5.90 -1.90
N CYS A 262 -13.37 6.52 -0.73
CA CYS A 262 -12.09 6.59 -0.01
C CYS A 262 -11.47 5.20 0.24
N ILE A 263 -10.21 5.19 0.70
CA ILE A 263 -9.47 3.93 0.98
C ILE A 263 -10.25 2.99 1.90
N MET A 264 -11.03 3.50 2.87
CA MET A 264 -11.80 2.68 3.80
C MET A 264 -13.22 2.36 3.32
N HIS A 265 -13.58 2.68 2.08
CA HIS A 265 -14.83 2.20 1.49
C HIS A 265 -14.82 0.66 1.40
N CYS A 266 -15.96 0.01 1.66
CA CYS A 266 -15.99 -1.44 1.88
C CYS A 266 -15.56 -2.28 0.67
N CYS A 267 -15.77 -1.72 -0.53
CA CYS A 267 -15.97 -2.54 -1.72
C CYS A 267 -15.51 -1.89 -3.01
N ASP A 268 -15.74 -0.59 -3.16
CA ASP A 268 -15.40 0.17 -4.36
C ASP A 268 -14.40 1.28 -4.00
N MET A 269 -13.11 0.96 -3.98
CA MET A 269 -12.06 1.93 -3.67
C MET A 269 -11.47 2.49 -4.96
N TYR A 270 -11.67 3.77 -5.21
CA TYR A 270 -11.01 4.45 -6.33
C TYR A 270 -10.38 5.79 -5.93
N ASN A 271 -10.65 6.29 -4.72
CA ASN A 271 -10.03 7.47 -4.16
C ASN A 271 -8.82 7.06 -3.31
N PHE A 272 -7.68 7.71 -3.54
CA PHE A 272 -6.40 7.39 -2.90
C PHE A 272 -6.19 8.12 -1.56
N SER A 273 -7.23 8.79 -1.04
CA SER A 273 -7.23 9.45 0.26
C SER A 273 -7.90 8.62 1.35
N PHE A 274 -7.54 8.89 2.60
CA PHE A 274 -8.30 8.49 3.78
C PHE A 274 -9.39 9.53 4.08
N SER A 275 -10.52 9.07 4.62
CA SER A 275 -11.64 9.92 5.04
C SER A 275 -11.36 10.63 6.36
N GLU A 276 -12.13 11.68 6.71
CA GLU A 276 -12.02 12.31 8.04
C GLU A 276 -12.25 11.30 9.18
N GLN A 277 -13.16 10.35 8.99
CA GLN A 277 -13.43 9.25 9.93
C GLN A 277 -12.17 8.40 10.18
N SER A 278 -11.43 8.09 9.11
CA SER A 278 -10.16 7.35 9.19
C SER A 278 -9.10 8.12 9.98
N HIS A 279 -8.99 9.44 9.79
CA HIS A 279 -8.08 10.29 10.56
C HIS A 279 -8.43 10.28 12.06
N ILE A 280 -9.72 10.42 12.39
CA ILE A 280 -10.19 10.39 13.78
C ILE A 280 -9.91 9.04 14.45
N ALA A 281 -10.10 7.94 13.73
CA ALA A 281 -9.84 6.59 14.25
C ALA A 281 -8.37 6.40 14.64
N VAL A 282 -7.42 6.81 13.79
CA VAL A 282 -5.98 6.71 14.08
C VAL A 282 -5.60 7.56 15.29
N ILE A 283 -6.12 8.80 15.37
CA ILE A 283 -5.87 9.68 16.52
C ILE A 283 -6.41 9.06 17.82
N ALA A 284 -7.58 8.44 17.78
CA ALA A 284 -8.16 7.77 18.93
C ALA A 284 -7.29 6.58 19.41
N GLU A 285 -6.79 5.77 18.47
CA GLU A 285 -5.91 4.65 18.79
C GLU A 285 -4.55 5.12 19.33
N ASP A 286 -3.98 6.21 18.80
CA ASP A 286 -2.76 6.83 19.33
C ASP A 286 -2.94 7.36 20.76
N ILE A 287 -4.01 8.13 21.01
CA ILE A 287 -4.35 8.65 22.35
C ILE A 287 -4.54 7.51 23.35
N SER A 288 -5.12 6.38 22.92
CA SER A 288 -5.30 5.21 23.77
C SER A 288 -3.99 4.48 24.10
N GLY A 289 -2.87 4.85 23.47
CA GLY A 289 -1.55 4.25 23.67
C GLY A 289 -1.37 2.92 22.95
N LYS A 290 -2.24 2.58 21.98
CA LYS A 290 -2.15 1.32 21.24
C LYS A 290 -1.13 1.36 20.10
N LEU A 291 -0.76 2.54 19.59
CA LEU A 291 0.17 2.70 18.46
C LEU A 291 1.63 2.94 18.87
N LEU A 292 2.03 2.53 20.09
CA LEU A 292 3.35 2.86 20.63
C LEU A 292 4.54 2.28 19.84
N CYS A 293 4.38 1.12 19.18
CA CYS A 293 5.45 0.58 18.32
C CYS A 293 5.74 1.48 17.11
N LEU A 294 4.74 2.23 16.63
CA LEU A 294 4.91 3.07 15.45
C LEU A 294 5.66 4.39 15.74
N LYS A 295 6.07 4.62 16.99
CA LYS A 295 6.74 5.87 17.40
C LYS A 295 8.25 5.81 17.28
N ASN A 296 8.86 4.63 17.08
CA ASN A 296 10.30 4.58 16.83
C ASN A 296 10.63 4.99 15.41
N VAL A 297 11.64 5.84 15.28
CA VAL A 297 12.24 6.13 13.97
C VAL A 297 13.00 4.89 13.52
N PRO A 298 12.72 4.33 12.33
CA PRO A 298 13.43 3.16 11.84
C PRO A 298 14.94 3.41 11.72
N SER A 299 15.73 2.34 11.74
CA SER A 299 17.19 2.45 11.68
C SER A 299 17.66 3.20 10.43
N ALA A 300 18.83 3.85 10.48
CA ALA A 300 19.37 4.54 9.32
C ALA A 300 19.60 3.60 8.12
N GLU A 301 19.87 2.31 8.36
CA GLU A 301 20.00 1.28 7.32
C GLU A 301 18.63 0.92 6.71
N SER A 302 17.61 0.74 7.56
CA SER A 302 16.23 0.55 7.12
C SER A 302 15.80 1.76 6.29
N LEU A 303 15.97 2.97 6.83
CA LEU A 303 15.64 4.20 6.15
C LEU A 303 16.43 4.38 4.87
N ALA A 304 17.73 4.08 4.80
CA ALA A 304 18.55 4.26 3.60
C ALA A 304 18.19 3.27 2.50
N SER A 305 17.92 2.02 2.89
CA SER A 305 17.64 0.94 1.97
C SER A 305 16.19 0.86 1.54
N SER A 306 15.32 1.46 2.32
CA SER A 306 14.01 1.87 1.90
C SER A 306 14.20 3.14 1.05
N SER A 307 14.85 4.19 1.53
CA SER A 307 15.07 5.45 0.82
C SER A 307 16.05 5.39 -0.35
N GLY A 308 15.63 4.80 -1.46
CA GLY A 308 15.98 5.32 -2.78
C GLY A 308 15.44 6.75 -2.93
N ASN A 309 15.96 7.69 -2.14
CA ASN A 309 15.48 9.06 -1.95
C ASN A 309 13.96 9.22 -1.74
N TRP A 310 13.26 8.27 -1.11
CA TRP A 310 11.82 8.38 -0.77
C TRP A 310 11.46 9.57 0.13
N MET A 311 12.45 10.23 0.73
CA MET A 311 12.26 11.33 1.69
C MET A 311 12.48 12.72 1.09
N HIS A 312 12.84 12.83 -0.19
CA HIS A 312 12.93 14.12 -0.85
C HIS A 312 11.78 14.29 -1.83
N ARG A 313 10.91 15.29 -1.56
CA ARG A 313 10.00 15.87 -2.57
C ARG A 313 10.85 16.37 -3.73
N LYS A 314 11.13 15.50 -4.70
CA LYS A 314 11.80 15.87 -5.94
C LYS A 314 10.71 16.36 -6.87
N TYR A 315 10.75 17.66 -7.18
CA TYR A 315 9.95 18.22 -8.25
C TYR A 315 10.18 17.41 -9.53
N PHE A 316 9.10 16.97 -10.18
CA PHE A 316 9.17 16.24 -11.44
C PHE A 316 10.14 16.91 -12.42
N TYR A 317 10.92 16.09 -13.13
CA TYR A 317 11.73 16.56 -14.25
C TYR A 317 10.84 17.38 -15.21
N ASN A 318 11.36 18.48 -15.75
CA ASN A 318 10.59 19.44 -16.57
C ASN A 318 9.71 18.78 -17.65
N SER A 319 10.15 17.66 -18.23
CA SER A 319 9.41 16.89 -19.23
C SER A 319 8.10 16.30 -18.69
N TYR A 320 8.12 15.70 -17.49
CA TYR A 320 6.94 15.09 -16.86
C TYR A 320 6.04 16.14 -16.19
N LYS A 321 6.63 17.20 -15.62
CA LYS A 321 5.86 18.31 -15.04
C LYS A 321 4.97 18.96 -16.12
N LYS A 322 5.54 19.22 -17.29
CA LYS A 322 4.80 19.79 -18.42
C LYS A 322 3.73 18.83 -18.95
N LEU A 323 4.01 17.52 -18.95
CA LEU A 323 3.06 16.49 -19.35
C LEU A 323 1.86 16.42 -18.43
N ILE A 324 2.05 16.25 -17.11
CA ILE A 324 0.95 16.18 -16.13
C ILE A 324 0.10 17.46 -16.17
N TYR A 325 0.75 18.63 -16.21
CA TYR A 325 0.04 19.90 -16.33
C TYR A 325 -0.76 20.02 -17.64
N THR A 326 -0.20 19.56 -18.77
CA THR A 326 -0.90 19.55 -20.05
C THR A 326 -2.06 18.54 -20.06
N LEU A 327 -1.90 17.39 -19.42
CA LEU A 327 -2.94 16.35 -19.32
C LEU A 327 -4.13 16.85 -18.48
N LEU A 328 -3.87 17.45 -17.30
CA LEU A 328 -4.91 18.02 -16.46
C LEU A 328 -5.61 19.21 -17.14
N LEU A 329 -4.88 20.04 -17.87
CA LEU A 329 -5.48 21.13 -18.67
C LEU A 329 -6.34 20.60 -19.83
N LEU A 330 -5.90 19.56 -20.53
CA LEU A 330 -6.65 18.98 -21.66
C LEU A 330 -7.99 18.39 -21.21
N GLU A 331 -8.06 17.72 -20.06
CA GLU A 331 -9.32 17.25 -19.47
C GLU A 331 -10.24 18.41 -19.03
N PHE A 332 -9.69 19.51 -18.52
CA PHE A 332 -10.49 20.70 -18.18
C PHE A 332 -11.24 21.26 -19.41
N PHE A 333 -10.77 20.97 -20.62
CA PHE A 333 -11.43 21.30 -21.88
C PHE A 333 -12.18 20.14 -22.54
N LEU A 334 -11.91 18.89 -22.15
CA LEU A 334 -12.43 17.68 -22.78
C LEU A 334 -12.84 16.68 -21.68
N THR A 335 -14.09 16.75 -21.25
CA THR A 335 -14.66 15.73 -20.37
C THR A 335 -14.67 14.36 -21.08
N PHE A 336 -14.14 13.31 -20.42
CA PHE A 336 -14.22 11.88 -20.79
C PHE A 336 -13.17 11.31 -21.76
N ILE A 337 -11.88 11.69 -21.66
CA ILE A 337 -10.88 11.13 -22.59
C ILE A 337 -9.78 10.37 -21.84
N GLU A 338 -9.69 9.06 -22.07
CA GLU A 338 -8.47 8.29 -21.81
C GLU A 338 -7.31 8.88 -22.62
N ILE A 339 -6.28 9.36 -21.94
CA ILE A 339 -5.16 10.01 -22.63
C ILE A 339 -4.02 9.01 -22.81
N VAL A 340 -3.79 8.63 -24.06
CA VAL A 340 -2.61 7.85 -24.46
C VAL A 340 -1.49 8.79 -24.86
N PHE A 341 -0.33 8.66 -24.23
CA PHE A 341 0.84 9.49 -24.51
C PHE A 341 2.13 8.69 -24.58
N VAL A 342 3.13 9.27 -25.23
CA VAL A 342 4.49 8.73 -25.35
C VAL A 342 5.40 9.60 -24.49
N VAL A 343 6.18 8.97 -23.61
CA VAL A 343 7.23 9.65 -22.86
C VAL A 343 8.54 9.43 -23.62
N GLY A 344 9.18 10.52 -24.04
CA GLY A 344 10.41 10.52 -24.84
C GLY A 344 11.67 10.79 -24.03
#